data_AF-A0A358QLL1-F1
#
_entry.id   AF-A0A358QLL1-F1
#
_cell.length_a   1.000
_cell.length_b   1.000
_cell.length_c   1.000
_cell.angle_alpha   90.00
_cell.angle_beta   90.00
_cell.angle_gamma   90.00
#
_symmetry.space_group_name_H-M   'P 1'
#
loop_
_entity.id
_entity.type
_entity.pdbx_description
1 polymer ?
#
loop_
_entity_poly.entity_id
_entity_poly.type
_entity_poly.pdbx_seq_one_letter_code
_entity_poly.pdbx_strand_id
1 'polypeptide(L)'
;MLAAPAVLAFPSAEEAGAATATYQQTLGGPGPADIYPGGLEVLPNGAPNAGDIIVADTGNNQVAEYTPGGTQVWRVGSEGSSASKSVVQFEQPRDVGVDASGNVFVADNGNGRVVELSSSGQYLNKWKSLPSGAAAPIGITVSDTTASLPNLPAGQRVYVSDGNQNEITVWSTSGTFISAITSTGACQLDRMRDAAADAAGNVFVANYEANDILEFSWSGTAWTCANSWGTKGSGDGQFMNPYGVAVGTDPFIDGGSPGEAIYIADSNNDRIQEFTPSGAYVAQVGGPGTDSKPGTFTQLRRVAVDADGDIWGADLWGYRLEEFAPSYTGGVEQYTYVDTIPNPIVAPGDSSTSVFNQVREISFDSAGDLVAMDTVNQRVAVFNPTGSLLGVCGQRGFTSTGDFNWPRGVAVDPVTGDYWIADTKQSDLQILDPISSSTPCAGVAEFVNQGSALGDLDYPYSITIAGGYAWVA
;
A
#
# COMPACT_ATOMS: atom_id res chain seq x y z
N MET A 1 4.50 -52.69 31.06
CA MET A 1 5.39 -53.22 30.01
C MET A 1 4.97 -52.56 28.71
N LEU A 2 5.73 -51.57 28.28
CA LEU A 2 5.55 -50.83 27.04
C LEU A 2 5.97 -51.72 25.87
N ALA A 3 5.11 -51.89 24.87
CA ALA A 3 5.51 -52.39 23.56
C ALA A 3 5.91 -51.18 22.71
N ALA A 4 7.14 -51.23 22.18
CA ALA A 4 7.73 -50.18 21.35
C ALA A 4 7.07 -50.09 19.97
N PRO A 5 7.08 -48.92 19.32
CA PRO A 5 6.56 -48.74 17.96
C PRO A 5 7.46 -49.43 16.93
N ALA A 6 6.84 -49.93 15.85
CA ALA A 6 7.53 -50.43 14.68
C ALA A 6 8.22 -49.27 13.96
N VAL A 7 9.55 -49.26 13.97
CA VAL A 7 10.38 -48.42 13.11
C VAL A 7 10.39 -49.07 11.73
N LEU A 8 9.86 -48.37 10.72
CA LEU A 8 10.17 -48.68 9.33
C LEU A 8 11.65 -48.35 9.11
N ALA A 9 12.47 -49.40 9.00
CA ALA A 9 13.87 -49.27 8.65
C ALA A 9 13.99 -48.72 7.23
N PHE A 10 14.67 -47.59 7.07
CA PHE A 10 15.19 -47.19 5.76
C PHE A 10 16.13 -48.30 5.26
N PRO A 11 16.13 -48.61 3.94
CA PRO A 11 17.16 -49.47 3.39
C PRO A 11 18.52 -48.89 3.75
N SER A 12 19.44 -49.76 4.19
CA SER A 12 20.84 -49.43 4.35
C SER A 12 21.34 -48.78 3.06
N ALA A 13 21.95 -47.60 3.20
CA ALA A 13 22.63 -46.91 2.12
C ALA A 13 23.78 -47.79 1.58
N GLU A 14 23.46 -48.73 0.67
CA GLU A 14 24.33 -48.96 -0.48
C GLU A 14 24.37 -47.65 -1.25
N GLU A 15 25.57 -47.20 -1.61
CA GLU A 15 25.88 -45.92 -2.25
C GLU A 15 24.98 -45.65 -3.46
N ALA A 16 23.79 -45.08 -3.22
CA ALA A 16 23.13 -44.24 -4.19
C ALA A 16 24.07 -43.06 -4.38
N GLY A 17 24.97 -43.16 -5.36
CA GLY A 17 25.88 -42.09 -5.72
C GLY A 17 25.10 -40.78 -5.73
N ALA A 18 25.62 -39.77 -5.03
CA ALA A 18 24.91 -38.52 -4.78
C ALA A 18 24.26 -38.03 -6.09
N ALA A 19 22.93 -38.00 -6.12
CA ALA A 19 22.19 -37.48 -7.26
C ALA A 19 22.65 -36.03 -7.47
N THR A 20 23.35 -35.78 -8.58
CA THR A 20 23.81 -34.44 -8.92
C THR A 20 22.69 -33.73 -9.64
N ALA A 21 22.13 -32.70 -9.02
CA ALA A 21 21.20 -31.80 -9.69
C ALA A 21 21.96 -30.99 -10.74
N THR A 22 21.47 -30.99 -11.98
CA THR A 22 21.99 -30.12 -13.05
C THR A 22 20.97 -29.04 -13.31
N TYR A 23 21.39 -27.77 -13.24
CA TYR A 23 20.55 -26.65 -13.64
C TYR A 23 20.19 -26.79 -15.13
N GLN A 24 18.89 -26.73 -15.43
CA GLN A 24 18.38 -26.79 -16.79
C GLN A 24 18.04 -25.39 -17.30
N GLN A 25 17.09 -24.73 -16.64
CA GLN A 25 16.60 -23.41 -17.02
C GLN A 25 15.92 -22.71 -15.84
N THR A 26 15.69 -21.41 -15.99
CA THR A 26 14.83 -20.61 -15.12
C THR A 26 13.45 -20.52 -15.77
N LEU A 27 12.39 -20.69 -14.97
CA LEU A 27 11.01 -20.51 -15.40
C LEU A 27 10.50 -19.15 -14.91
N GLY A 28 9.80 -18.43 -15.79
CA GLY A 28 9.34 -17.08 -15.50
C GLY A 28 10.47 -16.05 -15.47
N GLY A 29 10.10 -14.85 -15.05
CA GLY A 29 11.00 -13.73 -14.80
C GLY A 29 10.26 -12.63 -14.04
N PRO A 30 10.95 -11.56 -13.63
CA PRO A 30 10.33 -10.43 -12.95
C PRO A 30 9.17 -9.89 -13.77
N GLY A 31 7.97 -9.87 -13.19
CA GLY A 31 6.80 -9.24 -13.78
C GLY A 31 6.02 -8.38 -12.80
N PRO A 32 6.66 -7.50 -11.99
CA PRO A 32 5.93 -6.46 -11.28
C PRO A 32 5.30 -5.47 -12.26
N ALA A 33 4.24 -4.78 -11.84
CA ALA A 33 3.83 -3.53 -12.47
C ALA A 33 4.94 -2.47 -12.31
N ASP A 34 4.95 -1.45 -13.17
CA ASP A 34 5.93 -0.36 -13.05
C ASP A 34 5.77 0.39 -11.72
N ILE A 35 4.54 0.51 -11.21
CA ILE A 35 4.26 1.16 -9.94
C ILE A 35 3.07 0.52 -9.21
N TYR A 36 3.19 0.38 -7.89
CA TYR A 36 2.09 0.08 -6.96
C TYR A 36 2.04 1.21 -5.92
N PRO A 37 1.42 2.34 -6.26
CA PRO A 37 1.55 3.56 -5.46
C PRO A 37 0.72 3.43 -4.18
N GLY A 38 1.40 3.32 -3.04
CA GLY A 38 0.76 3.33 -1.72
C GLY A 38 0.62 4.74 -1.15
N GLY A 39 1.55 5.62 -1.52
CA GLY A 39 1.52 7.03 -1.20
C GLY A 39 2.36 7.88 -2.15
N LEU A 40 2.08 9.16 -2.16
CA LEU A 40 2.64 10.14 -3.08
C LEU A 40 2.71 11.51 -2.42
N GLU A 41 3.61 12.35 -2.93
CA GLU A 41 3.74 13.74 -2.53
C GLU A 41 4.24 14.56 -3.73
N VAL A 42 3.77 15.80 -3.86
CA VAL A 42 4.25 16.70 -4.92
C VAL A 42 5.37 17.59 -4.38
N LEU A 43 6.46 17.72 -5.12
CA LEU A 43 7.57 18.56 -4.71
C LEU A 43 7.14 20.04 -4.64
N PRO A 44 7.31 20.70 -3.49
CA PRO A 44 6.78 22.04 -3.27
C PRO A 44 7.55 23.09 -4.06
N ASN A 45 6.90 24.23 -4.28
CA ASN A 45 7.53 25.39 -4.88
C ASN A 45 8.86 25.76 -4.19
N GLY A 46 9.92 25.88 -4.98
CA GLY A 46 11.26 26.21 -4.50
C GLY A 46 12.15 25.01 -4.18
N ALA A 47 11.60 23.78 -4.11
CA ALA A 47 12.39 22.57 -4.13
C ALA A 47 13.04 22.36 -5.52
N PRO A 48 14.15 21.62 -5.61
CA PRO A 48 14.62 21.08 -6.89
C PRO A 48 13.48 20.29 -7.54
N ASN A 49 13.27 20.46 -8.85
CA ASN A 49 12.19 19.81 -9.61
C ASN A 49 10.78 20.05 -9.05
N ALA A 50 10.49 21.24 -8.52
CA ALA A 50 9.14 21.59 -8.04
C ALA A 50 8.05 21.21 -9.07
N GLY A 51 6.99 20.56 -8.58
CA GLY A 51 5.92 19.95 -9.38
C GLY A 51 6.14 18.47 -9.69
N ASP A 52 7.36 17.93 -9.62
CA ASP A 52 7.57 16.49 -9.76
C ASP A 52 6.93 15.71 -8.60
N ILE A 53 6.58 14.47 -8.87
CA ILE A 53 5.81 13.61 -7.98
C ILE A 53 6.72 12.54 -7.41
N ILE A 54 6.80 12.50 -6.08
CA ILE A 54 7.49 11.45 -5.35
C ILE A 54 6.48 10.36 -5.02
N VAL A 55 6.84 9.10 -5.21
CA VAL A 55 5.94 7.97 -4.99
C VAL A 55 6.58 6.91 -4.11
N ALA A 56 5.86 6.49 -3.08
CA ALA A 56 6.09 5.24 -2.38
C ALA A 56 5.50 4.08 -3.20
N ASP A 57 6.37 3.38 -3.93
CA ASP A 57 6.02 2.18 -4.68
C ASP A 57 6.02 0.97 -3.73
N THR A 58 4.91 0.81 -3.02
CA THR A 58 4.75 -0.14 -1.92
C THR A 58 4.96 -1.58 -2.37
N GLY A 59 4.43 -1.95 -3.53
CA GLY A 59 4.51 -3.31 -4.08
C GLY A 59 5.93 -3.69 -4.51
N ASN A 60 6.70 -2.71 -5.00
CA ASN A 60 8.08 -2.93 -5.44
C ASN A 60 9.15 -2.64 -4.37
N ASN A 61 8.73 -2.24 -3.16
CA ASN A 61 9.64 -1.86 -2.06
C ASN A 61 10.63 -0.76 -2.47
N GLN A 62 10.11 0.26 -3.14
CA GLN A 62 10.88 1.32 -3.78
C GLN A 62 10.27 2.69 -3.56
N VAL A 63 11.07 3.71 -3.82
CA VAL A 63 10.63 5.10 -3.94
C VAL A 63 11.15 5.64 -5.27
N ALA A 64 10.34 6.42 -5.96
CA ALA A 64 10.69 7.02 -7.25
C ALA A 64 10.21 8.48 -7.34
N GLU A 65 10.90 9.26 -8.16
CA GLU A 65 10.48 10.59 -8.61
C GLU A 65 10.08 10.51 -10.07
N TYR A 66 8.95 11.15 -10.42
CA TYR A 66 8.44 11.28 -11.76
C TYR A 66 8.14 12.75 -12.06
N THR A 67 8.45 13.20 -13.27
CA THR A 67 7.88 14.47 -13.76
C THR A 67 6.35 14.36 -13.85
N PRO A 68 5.58 15.47 -13.84
CA PRO A 68 4.13 15.43 -14.09
C PRO A 68 3.74 14.70 -15.39
N GLY A 69 4.59 14.76 -16.42
CA GLY A 69 4.40 14.00 -17.66
C GLY A 69 4.79 12.52 -17.61
N GLY A 70 4.97 11.94 -16.42
CA GLY A 70 5.24 10.51 -16.20
C GLY A 70 6.65 10.02 -16.53
N THR A 71 7.62 10.90 -16.81
CA THR A 71 9.02 10.50 -17.00
C THR A 71 9.70 10.23 -15.65
N GLN A 72 10.23 9.03 -15.45
CA GLN A 72 10.97 8.70 -14.22
C GLN A 72 12.30 9.47 -14.17
N VAL A 73 12.52 10.20 -13.07
CA VAL A 73 13.75 10.98 -12.81
C VAL A 73 14.78 10.11 -12.07
N TRP A 74 14.39 9.53 -10.95
CA TRP A 74 15.17 8.52 -10.25
C TRP A 74 14.27 7.49 -9.57
N ARG A 75 14.88 6.35 -9.21
CA ARG A 75 14.25 5.28 -8.44
C ARG A 75 15.30 4.66 -7.53
N VAL A 76 14.93 4.39 -6.29
CA VAL A 76 15.81 3.80 -5.29
C VAL A 76 15.03 2.81 -4.42
N GLY A 77 15.72 1.76 -3.97
CA GLY A 77 15.14 0.77 -3.09
C GLY A 77 15.14 -0.64 -3.68
N SER A 78 15.08 -1.60 -2.77
CA SER A 78 14.75 -2.99 -3.02
C SER A 78 14.13 -3.54 -1.74
N GLU A 79 13.54 -4.73 -1.79
CA GLU A 79 13.09 -5.40 -0.57
C GLU A 79 14.25 -5.64 0.41
N GLY A 80 14.00 -5.44 1.71
CA GLY A 80 14.90 -5.75 2.81
C GLY A 80 14.96 -4.66 3.88
N SER A 81 15.94 -4.76 4.76
CA SER A 81 16.05 -3.91 5.96
C SER A 81 17.31 -3.05 6.04
N SER A 82 18.22 -3.14 5.05
CA SER A 82 19.41 -2.29 5.02
C SER A 82 19.04 -0.85 4.64
N ALA A 83 19.63 0.14 5.31
CA ALA A 83 19.53 1.55 4.90
C ALA A 83 20.83 2.25 5.27
N SER A 84 21.56 2.65 4.21
CA SER A 84 22.91 3.19 4.23
C SER A 84 23.20 3.91 2.91
N LYS A 85 24.32 4.64 2.83
CA LYS A 85 24.73 5.35 1.61
C LYS A 85 24.99 4.44 0.40
N SER A 86 25.30 3.16 0.62
CA SER A 86 25.59 2.21 -0.47
C SER A 86 24.41 1.32 -0.84
N VAL A 87 23.48 1.12 0.09
CA VAL A 87 22.34 0.21 -0.08
C VAL A 87 21.16 0.79 0.70
N VAL A 88 20.06 1.00 -0.01
CA VAL A 88 18.77 1.41 0.55
C VAL A 88 17.78 0.29 0.23
N GLN A 89 17.17 -0.27 1.26
CA GLN A 89 16.14 -1.28 1.18
C GLN A 89 14.94 -0.84 2.00
N PHE A 90 13.75 -1.20 1.54
CA PHE A 90 12.48 -0.94 2.18
C PHE A 90 11.72 -2.25 2.38
N GLU A 91 10.77 -2.23 3.29
CA GLU A 91 9.76 -3.28 3.43
C GLU A 91 8.40 -2.60 3.51
N GLN A 92 7.65 -2.67 2.41
CA GLN A 92 6.36 -2.00 2.24
C GLN A 92 6.40 -0.50 2.58
N PRO A 93 7.21 0.32 1.87
CA PRO A 93 7.15 1.76 2.04
C PRO A 93 5.73 2.22 1.72
N ARG A 94 5.03 2.79 2.70
CA ARG A 94 3.59 3.10 2.59
C ARG A 94 3.33 4.49 2.08
N ASP A 95 4.25 5.40 2.35
CA ASP A 95 4.02 6.82 2.15
C ASP A 95 5.32 7.63 2.13
N VAL A 96 5.23 8.84 1.60
CA VAL A 96 6.33 9.80 1.48
C VAL A 96 5.85 11.20 1.85
N GLY A 97 6.72 11.99 2.47
CA GLY A 97 6.56 13.43 2.64
C GLY A 97 7.85 14.14 2.24
N VAL A 98 7.77 15.42 1.88
CA VAL A 98 8.93 16.16 1.34
C VAL A 98 9.14 17.49 2.04
N ASP A 99 10.39 17.81 2.38
CA ASP A 99 10.70 19.13 2.94
C ASP A 99 10.90 20.19 1.84
N ALA A 100 11.05 21.47 2.25
CA ALA A 100 11.23 22.58 1.32
C ALA A 100 12.57 22.53 0.54
N SER A 101 13.50 21.64 0.92
CA SER A 101 14.74 21.39 0.17
C SER A 101 14.59 20.23 -0.83
N GLY A 102 13.42 19.60 -0.88
CA GLY A 102 13.13 18.42 -1.67
C GLY A 102 13.67 17.12 -1.06
N ASN A 103 14.08 17.11 0.22
CA ASN A 103 14.44 15.84 0.86
C ASN A 103 13.17 15.02 1.10
N VAL A 104 13.25 13.72 0.84
CA VAL A 104 12.13 12.79 0.89
C VAL A 104 12.19 11.97 2.19
N PHE A 105 11.10 11.94 2.93
CA PHE A 105 10.92 11.22 4.17
C PHE A 105 9.98 10.04 3.92
N VAL A 106 10.48 8.81 4.04
CA VAL A 106 9.77 7.59 3.63
C VAL A 106 9.29 6.81 4.85
N ALA A 107 7.99 6.56 4.95
CA ALA A 107 7.40 5.67 5.94
C ALA A 107 7.65 4.20 5.58
N ASP A 108 8.80 3.67 6.02
CA ASP A 108 9.25 2.29 5.79
C ASP A 108 8.56 1.34 6.80
N ASN A 109 7.29 1.03 6.50
CA ASN A 109 6.33 0.44 7.42
C ASN A 109 6.77 -0.91 8.01
N GLY A 110 7.19 -1.85 7.16
CA GLY A 110 7.57 -3.21 7.59
C GLY A 110 8.84 -3.22 8.43
N ASN A 111 9.77 -2.30 8.15
CA ASN A 111 10.97 -2.09 8.96
C ASN A 111 10.73 -1.22 10.21
N GLY A 112 9.53 -0.67 10.38
CA GLY A 112 9.14 0.12 11.55
C GLY A 112 9.93 1.40 11.74
N ARG A 113 10.37 2.03 10.66
CA ARG A 113 11.26 3.20 10.69
C ARG A 113 10.89 4.24 9.66
N VAL A 114 11.56 5.38 9.73
CA VAL A 114 11.54 6.35 8.64
C VAL A 114 12.94 6.42 8.01
N VAL A 115 12.99 6.60 6.68
CA VAL A 115 14.23 6.77 5.90
C VAL A 115 14.20 8.12 5.19
N GLU A 116 15.31 8.85 5.26
CA GLU A 116 15.45 10.19 4.70
C GLU A 116 16.37 10.09 3.49
N LEU A 117 15.89 10.61 2.36
CA LEU A 117 16.60 10.67 1.09
C LEU A 117 16.79 12.13 0.68
N SER A 118 17.86 12.44 -0.04
CA SER A 118 18.02 13.73 -0.68
C SER A 118 17.01 13.90 -1.83
N SER A 119 16.90 15.13 -2.34
CA SER A 119 16.17 15.46 -3.58
C SER A 119 16.67 14.75 -4.84
N SER A 120 17.75 13.97 -4.74
CA SER A 120 18.27 13.13 -5.83
C SER A 120 18.23 11.65 -5.49
N GLY A 121 17.41 11.24 -4.52
CA GLY A 121 17.22 9.85 -4.09
C GLY A 121 18.40 9.23 -3.31
N GLN A 122 19.35 10.03 -2.81
CA GLN A 122 20.49 9.49 -2.05
C GLN A 122 20.14 9.37 -0.56
N TYR A 123 20.53 8.26 0.07
CA TYR A 123 20.34 8.08 1.51
C TYR A 123 21.05 9.16 2.35
N LEU A 124 20.29 9.81 3.24
CA LEU A 124 20.76 10.78 4.22
C LEU A 124 20.79 10.19 5.62
N ASN A 125 19.63 9.70 6.10
CA ASN A 125 19.45 9.31 7.50
C ASN A 125 18.36 8.23 7.68
N LYS A 126 18.32 7.64 8.87
CA LYS A 126 17.21 6.81 9.35
C LYS A 126 17.01 7.00 10.85
N TRP A 127 15.76 7.00 11.28
CA TRP A 127 15.34 7.31 12.64
C TRP A 127 14.01 6.62 12.89
N LYS A 128 13.49 6.75 14.11
CA LYS A 128 12.38 5.96 14.62
C LYS A 128 12.70 4.46 14.55
N SER A 129 13.50 3.96 15.50
CA SER A 129 13.66 2.53 15.75
C SER A 129 13.31 2.25 17.21
N LEU A 130 12.14 1.68 17.50
CA LEU A 130 11.74 1.38 18.88
C LEU A 130 12.29 0.01 19.33
N PRO A 131 12.99 -0.09 20.49
CA PRO A 131 13.61 -1.33 20.96
C PRO A 131 12.65 -2.44 21.43
N SER A 132 11.35 -2.18 21.58
CA SER A 132 10.40 -3.18 22.09
C SER A 132 8.96 -2.90 21.64
N GLY A 133 8.63 -3.30 20.41
CA GLY A 133 7.26 -3.32 19.89
C GLY A 133 7.06 -2.50 18.60
N ALA A 134 6.51 -3.19 17.59
CA ALA A 134 5.62 -2.77 16.50
C ALA A 134 5.40 -1.27 16.18
N ALA A 135 6.46 -0.47 15.99
CA ALA A 135 6.31 0.76 15.21
C ALA A 135 5.99 0.37 13.77
N ALA A 136 4.92 0.92 13.20
CA ALA A 136 4.49 0.67 11.83
C ALA A 136 4.08 2.02 11.23
N PRO A 137 5.04 2.90 10.87
CA PRO A 137 4.70 4.18 10.27
C PRO A 137 3.91 3.95 8.98
N ILE A 138 2.70 4.52 8.89
CA ILE A 138 1.82 4.37 7.72
C ILE A 138 1.76 5.66 6.94
N GLY A 139 1.42 6.78 7.61
CA GLY A 139 1.36 8.10 7.00
C GLY A 139 2.56 8.95 7.40
N ILE A 140 3.05 9.75 6.47
CA ILE A 140 4.12 10.72 6.75
C ILE A 140 3.96 12.00 5.94
N THR A 141 3.92 13.13 6.63
CA THR A 141 3.83 14.46 6.02
C THR A 141 4.86 15.39 6.63
N VAL A 142 5.44 16.26 5.81
CA VAL A 142 6.28 17.36 6.28
C VAL A 142 5.50 18.65 6.13
N SER A 143 5.35 19.44 7.19
CA SER A 143 4.62 20.70 7.10
C SER A 143 5.31 21.65 6.13
N ASP A 144 4.55 22.29 5.25
CA ASP A 144 4.98 23.43 4.45
C ASP A 144 5.33 24.66 5.32
N THR A 145 4.67 24.77 6.48
CA THR A 145 4.81 25.90 7.38
C THR A 145 6.06 25.83 8.25
N THR A 146 6.68 26.99 8.43
CA THR A 146 7.66 27.23 9.50
C THR A 146 7.01 27.93 10.69
N ALA A 147 5.67 27.92 10.79
CA ALA A 147 4.94 28.60 11.85
C ALA A 147 5.55 28.29 13.22
N SER A 148 5.86 29.37 13.93
CA SER A 148 6.39 29.30 15.29
C SER A 148 5.26 28.93 16.24
N LEU A 149 4.98 27.63 16.34
CA LEU A 149 4.13 27.11 17.41
C LEU A 149 4.80 27.40 18.76
N PRO A 150 4.11 28.05 19.73
CA PRO A 150 4.74 28.47 20.98
C PRO A 150 5.39 27.30 21.72
N ASN A 151 6.60 27.52 22.25
CA ASN A 151 7.37 26.51 22.99
C ASN A 151 7.77 25.25 22.19
N LEU A 152 7.58 25.23 20.87
CA LEU A 152 8.14 24.19 20.00
C LEU A 152 9.36 24.74 19.24
N PRO A 153 10.30 23.87 18.84
CA PRO A 153 11.38 24.26 17.94
C PRO A 153 10.81 24.86 16.64
N ALA A 154 11.51 25.86 16.11
CA ALA A 154 11.21 26.45 14.81
C ALA A 154 11.62 25.51 13.67
N GLY A 155 11.02 25.72 12.49
CA GLY A 155 11.26 24.93 11.28
C GLY A 155 10.10 24.00 10.92
N GLN A 156 10.24 23.32 9.79
CA GLN A 156 9.27 22.30 9.35
C GLN A 156 9.25 21.12 10.32
N ARG A 157 8.07 20.52 10.46
CA ARG A 157 7.85 19.35 11.31
C ARG A 157 7.44 18.17 10.45
N VAL A 158 7.88 16.98 10.84
CA VAL A 158 7.55 15.70 10.21
C VAL A 158 6.53 14.99 11.10
N TYR A 159 5.32 14.81 10.59
CA TYR A 159 4.23 14.10 11.25
C TYR A 159 4.23 12.66 10.76
N VAL A 160 4.38 11.71 11.67
CA VAL A 160 4.46 10.29 11.34
C VAL A 160 3.37 9.54 12.09
N SER A 161 2.37 9.10 11.33
CA SER A 161 1.18 8.41 11.82
C SER A 161 1.46 6.92 12.03
N ASP A 162 1.13 6.41 13.22
CA ASP A 162 1.16 4.99 13.55
C ASP A 162 -0.23 4.54 14.04
N GLY A 163 -1.00 3.97 13.10
CA GLY A 163 -2.36 3.53 13.38
C GLY A 163 -2.44 2.28 14.27
N ASN A 164 -1.36 1.53 14.48
CA ASN A 164 -1.40 0.42 15.44
C ASN A 164 -1.22 0.92 16.87
N GLN A 165 -0.49 2.03 17.04
CA GLN A 165 -0.27 2.67 18.33
C GLN A 165 -1.32 3.76 18.64
N ASN A 166 -2.17 4.13 17.68
CA ASN A 166 -3.09 5.26 17.79
C ASN A 166 -2.36 6.54 18.24
N GLU A 167 -1.18 6.78 17.65
CA GLU A 167 -0.36 7.97 17.91
C GLU A 167 0.22 8.58 16.62
N ILE A 168 0.26 9.91 16.54
CA ILE A 168 1.03 10.64 15.52
C ILE A 168 2.24 11.26 16.20
N THR A 169 3.42 10.76 15.87
CA THR A 169 4.67 11.30 16.40
C THR A 169 5.14 12.50 15.57
N VAL A 170 5.58 13.57 16.22
CA VAL A 170 6.03 14.81 15.58
C VAL A 170 7.54 14.95 15.76
N TRP A 171 8.25 15.18 14.65
CA TRP A 171 9.72 15.22 14.61
C TRP A 171 10.21 16.49 13.92
N SER A 172 11.47 16.86 14.12
CA SER A 172 12.17 17.77 13.23
C SER A 172 12.56 17.06 11.93
N THR A 173 12.82 17.82 10.87
CA THR A 173 13.42 17.29 9.63
C THR A 173 14.78 16.62 9.85
N SER A 174 15.51 16.99 10.91
CA SER A 174 16.75 16.32 11.32
C SER A 174 16.52 15.01 12.11
N GLY A 175 15.28 14.56 12.25
CA GLY A 175 14.91 13.31 12.92
C GLY A 175 14.93 13.35 14.45
N THR A 176 14.81 14.53 15.07
CA THR A 176 14.69 14.68 16.53
C THR A 176 13.23 14.66 16.94
N PHE A 177 12.86 13.84 17.93
CA PHE A 177 11.49 13.80 18.46
C PHE A 177 11.13 15.13 19.12
N ILE A 178 9.95 15.67 18.79
CA ILE A 178 9.44 16.94 19.33
C ILE A 178 8.28 16.68 20.30
N SER A 179 7.26 15.95 19.85
CA SER A 179 6.01 15.74 20.60
C SER A 179 5.22 14.57 19.98
N ALA A 180 4.06 14.27 20.54
CA ALA A 180 3.11 13.33 19.97
C ALA A 180 1.67 13.83 20.10
N ILE A 181 0.85 13.52 19.10
CA ILE A 181 -0.60 13.75 19.10
C ILE A 181 -1.27 12.42 19.45
N THR A 182 -2.06 12.44 20.51
CA THR A 182 -2.85 11.31 21.00
C THR A 182 -4.29 11.75 21.23
N SER A 183 -5.19 10.78 21.47
CA SER A 183 -6.60 11.06 21.72
C SER A 183 -6.81 12.08 22.85
N THR A 184 -7.58 13.13 22.59
CA THR A 184 -7.86 14.20 23.53
C THR A 184 -9.23 14.81 23.28
N GLY A 185 -10.02 15.05 24.34
CA GLY A 185 -11.37 15.58 24.21
C GLY A 185 -12.24 14.74 23.28
N ALA A 186 -12.89 15.39 22.29
CA ALA A 186 -13.73 14.71 21.30
C ALA A 186 -12.92 13.96 20.22
N CYS A 187 -11.65 14.31 20.02
CA CYS A 187 -10.80 13.71 19.01
C CYS A 187 -10.21 12.39 19.54
N GLN A 188 -10.77 11.27 19.12
CA GLN A 188 -10.34 9.92 19.50
C GLN A 188 -9.73 9.21 18.29
N LEU A 189 -8.43 8.93 18.35
CA LEU A 189 -7.71 8.23 17.29
C LEU A 189 -8.09 6.74 17.27
N ASP A 190 -8.48 6.25 16.09
CA ASP A 190 -8.86 4.86 15.85
C ASP A 190 -8.29 4.35 14.51
N ARG A 191 -7.12 3.71 14.62
CA ARG A 191 -6.26 3.19 13.55
C ARG A 191 -6.06 4.15 12.38
N MET A 192 -5.90 5.44 12.66
CA MET A 192 -5.63 6.46 11.65
C MET A 192 -4.51 6.07 10.68
N ARG A 193 -4.58 6.63 9.49
CA ARG A 193 -3.68 6.27 8.38
C ARG A 193 -2.76 7.38 7.97
N ASP A 194 -3.16 8.62 8.19
CA ASP A 194 -2.43 9.77 7.69
C ASP A 194 -2.78 11.06 8.43
N ALA A 195 -1.89 12.04 8.31
CA ALA A 195 -2.09 13.37 8.87
C ALA A 195 -1.35 14.43 8.04
N ALA A 196 -1.97 15.60 7.86
CA ALA A 196 -1.36 16.75 7.20
C ALA A 196 -1.58 18.01 8.03
N ALA A 197 -0.66 18.96 7.92
CA ALA A 197 -0.71 20.20 8.68
C ALA A 197 -0.99 21.39 7.77
N ASP A 198 -1.81 22.33 8.25
CA ASP A 198 -2.04 23.60 7.56
C ASP A 198 -0.94 24.64 7.82
N ALA A 199 -1.03 25.77 7.10
CA ALA A 199 -0.15 26.90 7.28
C ALA A 199 -0.14 27.46 8.71
N ALA A 200 -1.24 27.31 9.46
CA ALA A 200 -1.38 27.74 10.86
C ALA A 200 -0.77 26.74 11.86
N GLY A 201 -0.46 25.52 11.42
CA GLY A 201 0.07 24.42 12.22
C GLY A 201 -1.00 23.57 12.92
N ASN A 202 -2.28 23.68 12.55
CA ASN A 202 -3.28 22.68 12.88
C ASN A 202 -3.01 21.41 12.08
N VAL A 203 -3.41 20.27 12.62
CA VAL A 203 -3.15 18.95 12.04
C VAL A 203 -4.46 18.24 11.80
N PHE A 204 -4.72 17.94 10.54
CA PHE A 204 -5.86 17.17 10.06
C PHE A 204 -5.47 15.70 9.95
N VAL A 205 -6.34 14.80 10.41
CA VAL A 205 -6.03 13.37 10.55
C VAL A 205 -7.13 12.54 9.90
N ALA A 206 -6.74 11.67 8.96
CA ALA A 206 -7.62 10.67 8.37
C ALA A 206 -7.82 9.49 9.33
N ASN A 207 -8.95 9.50 10.05
CA ASN A 207 -9.23 8.56 11.14
C ASN A 207 -9.98 7.33 10.62
N TYR A 208 -9.19 6.36 10.17
CA TYR A 208 -9.62 5.28 9.28
C TYR A 208 -10.75 4.39 9.81
N GLU A 209 -10.73 3.90 11.04
CA GLU A 209 -11.83 3.03 11.52
C GLU A 209 -13.04 3.83 12.00
N ALA A 210 -12.82 5.04 12.50
CA ALA A 210 -13.88 5.93 12.93
C ALA A 210 -14.66 6.52 11.74
N ASN A 211 -14.08 6.56 10.54
CA ASN A 211 -14.65 7.16 9.34
C ASN A 211 -14.95 8.66 9.51
N ASP A 212 -14.07 9.36 10.21
CA ASP A 212 -14.10 10.80 10.41
C ASP A 212 -12.72 11.45 10.17
N ILE A 213 -12.70 12.77 10.12
CA ILE A 213 -11.50 13.60 10.09
C ILE A 213 -11.42 14.34 11.40
N LEU A 214 -10.25 14.30 12.02
CA LEU A 214 -9.96 15.00 13.27
C LEU A 214 -9.04 16.18 12.99
N GLU A 215 -9.24 17.28 13.72
CA GLU A 215 -8.37 18.45 13.68
C GLU A 215 -7.78 18.71 15.06
N PHE A 216 -6.46 18.84 15.13
CA PHE A 216 -5.73 19.15 16.35
C PHE A 216 -5.01 20.49 16.22
N SER A 217 -5.14 21.33 17.24
CA SER A 217 -4.42 22.61 17.34
C SER A 217 -3.41 22.57 18.48
N TRP A 218 -2.30 23.30 18.35
CA TRP A 218 -1.33 23.44 19.43
C TRP A 218 -1.67 24.62 20.35
N SER A 219 -1.95 24.34 21.63
CA SER A 219 -2.30 25.36 22.64
C SER A 219 -1.11 26.19 23.15
N GLY A 220 0.12 25.81 22.77
CA GLY A 220 1.36 26.33 23.35
C GLY A 220 2.03 25.37 24.32
N THR A 221 1.31 24.38 24.85
CA THR A 221 1.88 23.37 25.77
C THR A 221 1.47 21.93 25.44
N ALA A 222 0.33 21.74 24.78
CA ALA A 222 -0.18 20.45 24.34
C ALA A 222 -1.03 20.58 23.09
N TRP A 223 -1.16 19.47 22.35
CA TRP A 223 -2.16 19.31 21.30
C TRP A 223 -3.55 19.20 21.92
N THR A 224 -4.51 19.92 21.34
CA THR A 224 -5.92 19.93 21.76
C THR A 224 -6.81 19.66 20.56
N CYS A 225 -7.92 18.97 20.79
CA CYS A 225 -8.93 18.77 19.78
C CYS A 225 -9.56 20.12 19.43
N ALA A 226 -9.46 20.50 18.15
CA ALA A 226 -10.04 21.73 17.61
C ALA A 226 -11.39 21.43 16.97
N ASN A 227 -11.48 20.36 16.19
CA ASN A 227 -12.68 19.97 15.46
C ASN A 227 -12.68 18.47 15.14
N SER A 228 -13.84 17.95 14.77
CA SER A 228 -14.01 16.61 14.23
C SER A 228 -15.25 16.58 13.35
N TRP A 229 -15.16 16.03 12.14
CA TRP A 229 -16.30 15.92 11.23
C TRP A 229 -16.23 14.66 10.37
N GLY A 230 -17.38 14.29 9.81
CA GLY A 230 -17.54 13.08 9.02
C GLY A 230 -18.24 11.97 9.77
N THR A 231 -18.83 11.06 9.00
CA THR A 231 -19.46 9.83 9.50
C THR A 231 -19.32 8.74 8.46
N LYS A 232 -19.48 7.47 8.86
CA LYS A 232 -19.46 6.35 7.93
C LYS A 232 -20.59 6.47 6.88
N GLY A 233 -20.24 6.40 5.59
CA GLY A 233 -21.21 6.42 4.49
C GLY A 233 -20.58 6.80 3.15
N SER A 234 -21.43 7.08 2.16
CA SER A 234 -21.04 7.44 0.79
C SER A 234 -21.64 8.77 0.31
N GLY A 235 -22.39 9.49 1.16
CA GLY A 235 -22.82 10.85 0.88
C GLY A 235 -21.69 11.87 1.00
N ASP A 236 -21.96 13.12 0.61
CA ASP A 236 -20.98 14.21 0.73
C ASP A 236 -20.62 14.45 2.20
N GLY A 237 -19.32 14.55 2.49
CA GLY A 237 -18.81 14.64 3.87
C GLY A 237 -18.95 13.35 4.69
N GLN A 238 -19.39 12.24 4.08
CA GLN A 238 -19.30 10.91 4.68
C GLN A 238 -18.12 10.16 4.09
N PHE A 239 -17.56 9.24 4.88
CA PHE A 239 -16.36 8.49 4.50
C PHE A 239 -16.56 6.99 4.68
N MET A 240 -15.83 6.20 3.92
CA MET A 240 -15.61 4.79 4.17
C MET A 240 -14.10 4.54 4.20
N ASN A 241 -13.58 4.42 5.41
CA ASN A 241 -12.18 4.18 5.70
C ASN A 241 -11.24 5.20 5.05
N PRO A 242 -11.33 6.50 5.41
CA PRO A 242 -10.46 7.53 4.85
C PRO A 242 -9.01 7.18 5.14
N TYR A 243 -8.18 7.16 4.09
CA TYR A 243 -6.81 6.66 4.18
C TYR A 243 -5.80 7.80 4.15
N GLY A 244 -5.88 8.72 3.18
CA GLY A 244 -4.98 9.87 3.03
C GLY A 244 -5.65 11.21 3.31
N VAL A 245 -4.87 12.18 3.79
CA VAL A 245 -5.29 13.58 3.92
C VAL A 245 -4.15 14.49 3.44
N ALA A 246 -4.47 15.43 2.56
CA ALA A 246 -3.56 16.48 2.13
C ALA A 246 -4.15 17.86 2.43
N VAL A 247 -3.27 18.82 2.70
CA VAL A 247 -3.61 20.23 2.77
C VAL A 247 -2.90 20.91 1.61
N GLY A 248 -3.66 21.62 0.78
CA GLY A 248 -3.16 22.24 -0.45
C GLY A 248 -3.83 23.57 -0.73
N THR A 249 -3.29 24.30 -1.70
CA THR A 249 -3.97 25.51 -2.20
C THR A 249 -5.00 25.09 -3.24
N ASP A 250 -6.26 25.40 -3.00
CA ASP A 250 -7.29 25.39 -4.02
C ASP A 250 -7.38 26.79 -4.65
N PRO A 251 -7.29 26.96 -5.98
CA PRO A 251 -7.51 28.23 -6.65
C PRO A 251 -8.93 28.82 -6.52
N PHE A 252 -9.94 28.06 -6.07
CA PHE A 252 -11.35 28.47 -6.16
C PHE A 252 -12.19 28.40 -4.86
N ILE A 253 -11.63 27.94 -3.74
CA ILE A 253 -12.33 27.60 -2.49
C ILE A 253 -13.26 28.69 -1.96
N ASP A 254 -12.85 29.96 -2.06
CA ASP A 254 -13.54 31.11 -1.51
C ASP A 254 -14.40 31.82 -2.57
N GLY A 255 -15.27 31.05 -3.23
CA GLY A 255 -16.16 31.57 -4.28
C GLY A 255 -15.41 32.02 -5.54
N GLY A 256 -14.40 31.24 -5.94
CA GLY A 256 -13.52 31.48 -7.07
C GLY A 256 -12.24 32.24 -6.73
N SER A 257 -11.83 32.27 -5.45
CA SER A 257 -10.58 32.88 -5.00
C SER A 257 -9.69 31.84 -4.32
N PRO A 258 -8.35 31.92 -4.48
CA PRO A 258 -7.45 30.93 -3.90
C PRO A 258 -7.42 30.94 -2.38
N GLY A 259 -7.33 29.75 -1.80
CA GLY A 259 -7.19 29.55 -0.36
C GLY A 259 -6.74 28.14 -0.04
N GLU A 260 -6.57 27.86 1.24
CA GLU A 260 -6.19 26.52 1.70
C GLU A 260 -7.44 25.61 1.73
N ALA A 261 -7.27 24.36 1.30
CA ALA A 261 -8.31 23.34 1.28
C ALA A 261 -7.76 22.00 1.80
N ILE A 262 -8.68 21.16 2.28
CA ILE A 262 -8.39 19.85 2.86
C ILE A 262 -8.93 18.79 1.91
N TYR A 263 -8.05 17.89 1.48
CA TYR A 263 -8.36 16.85 0.51
C TYR A 263 -8.25 15.49 1.15
N ILE A 264 -9.31 14.69 1.05
CA ILE A 264 -9.42 13.40 1.72
C ILE A 264 -9.53 12.30 0.67
N ALA A 265 -8.62 11.32 0.75
CA ALA A 265 -8.78 10.06 0.03
C ALA A 265 -9.77 9.15 0.78
N ASP A 266 -11.01 9.12 0.30
CA ASP A 266 -12.13 8.34 0.82
C ASP A 266 -12.08 6.91 0.23
N SER A 267 -11.12 6.14 0.72
CA SER A 267 -10.56 4.97 0.01
C SER A 267 -11.54 3.84 -0.31
N ASN A 268 -12.52 3.52 0.54
CA ASN A 268 -13.47 2.46 0.22
C ASN A 268 -14.73 2.98 -0.51
N ASN A 269 -14.81 4.29 -0.75
CA ASN A 269 -15.69 4.87 -1.77
C ASN A 269 -14.92 5.19 -3.06
N ASP A 270 -13.60 4.95 -3.10
CA ASP A 270 -12.70 5.17 -4.24
C ASP A 270 -12.84 6.58 -4.86
N ARG A 271 -12.90 7.61 -4.01
CA ARG A 271 -13.04 9.02 -4.43
C ARG A 271 -12.20 9.96 -3.57
N ILE A 272 -11.86 11.12 -4.12
CA ILE A 272 -11.25 12.22 -3.37
C ILE A 272 -12.35 13.24 -3.06
N GLN A 273 -12.44 13.68 -1.80
CA GLN A 273 -13.35 14.75 -1.38
C GLN A 273 -12.56 15.96 -0.89
N GLU A 274 -13.06 17.15 -1.21
CA GLU A 274 -12.48 18.43 -0.85
C GLU A 274 -13.34 19.17 0.19
N PHE A 275 -12.68 19.83 1.13
CA PHE A 275 -13.30 20.59 2.22
C PHE A 275 -12.57 21.91 2.46
N THR A 276 -13.32 22.90 2.93
CA THR A 276 -12.72 24.07 3.57
C THR A 276 -11.96 23.66 4.84
N PRO A 277 -11.00 24.47 5.35
CA PRO A 277 -10.30 24.19 6.60
C PRO A 277 -11.23 24.04 7.82
N SER A 278 -12.45 24.60 7.75
CA SER A 278 -13.47 24.45 8.79
C SER A 278 -14.27 23.13 8.73
N GLY A 279 -14.00 22.28 7.73
CA GLY A 279 -14.66 20.98 7.54
C GLY A 279 -15.94 21.02 6.70
N ALA A 280 -16.28 22.16 6.07
CA ALA A 280 -17.39 22.24 5.14
C ALA A 280 -17.04 21.61 3.79
N TYR A 281 -17.91 20.73 3.26
CA TYR A 281 -17.74 20.07 1.96
C TYR A 281 -17.77 21.07 0.80
N VAL A 282 -16.91 20.85 -0.20
CA VAL A 282 -16.73 21.71 -1.38
C VAL A 282 -17.06 20.95 -2.65
N ALA A 283 -16.24 19.94 -2.97
CA ALA A 283 -16.32 19.17 -4.20
C ALA A 283 -15.79 17.74 -4.01
N GLN A 284 -15.89 16.93 -5.06
CA GLN A 284 -15.31 15.58 -5.10
C GLN A 284 -14.97 15.17 -6.52
N VAL A 285 -14.09 14.19 -6.65
CA VAL A 285 -13.74 13.57 -7.93
C VAL A 285 -13.46 12.07 -7.76
N GLY A 286 -13.48 11.37 -8.89
CA GLY A 286 -13.20 9.95 -8.94
C GLY A 286 -14.45 9.09 -8.75
N GLY A 287 -14.21 7.87 -8.29
CA GLY A 287 -15.20 6.83 -8.07
C GLY A 287 -14.61 5.46 -8.40
N PRO A 288 -15.27 4.37 -7.97
CA PRO A 288 -14.80 3.02 -8.22
C PRO A 288 -14.77 2.72 -9.73
N GLY A 289 -13.69 2.09 -10.18
CA GLY A 289 -13.51 1.66 -11.56
C GLY A 289 -12.23 0.84 -11.73
N THR A 290 -11.93 0.44 -12.96
CA THR A 290 -10.71 -0.32 -13.29
C THR A 290 -9.68 0.58 -13.96
N ASP A 291 -8.44 0.08 -14.04
CA ASP A 291 -7.33 0.68 -14.77
C ASP A 291 -7.66 1.04 -16.24
N SER A 292 -8.63 0.37 -16.86
CA SER A 292 -9.09 0.72 -18.22
C SER A 292 -9.96 1.98 -18.33
N LYS A 293 -10.44 2.53 -17.21
CA LYS A 293 -11.35 3.69 -17.17
C LYS A 293 -10.65 4.90 -16.53
N PRO A 294 -10.33 5.94 -17.34
CA PRO A 294 -9.71 7.16 -16.82
C PRO A 294 -10.57 7.86 -15.77
N GLY A 295 -9.91 8.50 -14.82
CA GLY A 295 -10.57 9.27 -13.75
C GLY A 295 -11.31 8.41 -12.73
N THR A 296 -10.99 7.11 -12.64
CA THR A 296 -11.55 6.21 -11.62
C THR A 296 -10.45 5.45 -10.90
N PHE A 297 -10.75 4.94 -9.71
CA PHE A 297 -9.78 4.24 -8.88
C PHE A 297 -10.19 2.78 -8.68
N THR A 298 -9.20 1.88 -8.78
CA THR A 298 -9.35 0.48 -8.38
C THR A 298 -9.17 0.32 -6.87
N GLN A 299 -8.23 1.07 -6.30
CA GLN A 299 -8.10 1.27 -4.86
C GLN A 299 -7.36 2.57 -4.58
N LEU A 300 -8.11 3.63 -4.30
CA LEU A 300 -7.52 4.91 -3.89
C LEU A 300 -6.86 4.77 -2.51
N ARG A 301 -5.62 5.23 -2.34
CA ARG A 301 -4.96 5.26 -1.03
C ARG A 301 -4.65 6.67 -0.55
N ARG A 302 -3.99 7.46 -1.36
CA ARG A 302 -3.44 8.76 -0.96
C ARG A 302 -3.84 9.82 -1.97
N VAL A 303 -3.83 11.06 -1.49
CA VAL A 303 -4.04 12.25 -2.29
C VAL A 303 -2.88 13.20 -2.03
N ALA A 304 -2.40 13.87 -3.07
CA ALA A 304 -1.50 15.02 -2.98
C ALA A 304 -2.05 16.14 -3.88
N VAL A 305 -1.60 17.36 -3.63
CA VAL A 305 -2.07 18.56 -4.35
C VAL A 305 -0.86 19.36 -4.75
N ASP A 306 -0.81 19.79 -6.00
CA ASP A 306 0.28 20.64 -6.47
C ASP A 306 -0.01 22.14 -6.27
N ALA A 307 0.89 22.98 -6.77
CA ALA A 307 0.79 24.43 -6.60
C ALA A 307 -0.28 25.10 -7.49
N ASP A 308 -0.72 24.43 -8.54
CA ASP A 308 -1.77 24.91 -9.44
C ASP A 308 -3.17 24.47 -8.94
N GLY A 309 -3.20 23.57 -7.95
CA GLY A 309 -4.40 23.00 -7.35
C GLY A 309 -4.80 21.67 -7.97
N ASP A 310 -3.97 21.11 -8.87
CA ASP A 310 -4.24 19.80 -9.45
C ASP A 310 -4.07 18.74 -8.36
N ILE A 311 -5.03 17.82 -8.33
CA ILE A 311 -5.08 16.75 -7.34
C ILE A 311 -4.62 15.43 -7.94
N TRP A 312 -3.76 14.74 -7.21
CA TRP A 312 -3.16 13.49 -7.61
C TRP A 312 -3.62 12.38 -6.67
N GLY A 313 -4.21 11.33 -7.21
CA GLY A 313 -4.63 10.14 -6.46
C GLY A 313 -3.73 8.94 -6.72
N ALA A 314 -3.28 8.26 -5.66
CA ALA A 314 -2.56 6.98 -5.77
C ALA A 314 -3.55 5.80 -5.89
N ASP A 315 -3.64 5.22 -7.09
CA ASP A 315 -4.41 4.02 -7.40
C ASP A 315 -3.55 2.76 -7.25
N LEU A 316 -3.49 2.21 -6.04
CA LEU A 316 -2.55 1.15 -5.68
C LEU A 316 -2.70 -0.11 -6.57
N TRP A 317 -3.94 -0.48 -6.91
CA TRP A 317 -4.23 -1.68 -7.70
C TRP A 317 -4.62 -1.39 -9.15
N GLY A 318 -4.83 -0.11 -9.50
CA GLY A 318 -4.82 0.33 -10.90
C GLY A 318 -3.40 0.56 -11.44
N TYR A 319 -2.37 0.38 -10.59
CA TYR A 319 -0.95 0.48 -10.93
C TYR A 319 -0.56 1.84 -11.50
N ARG A 320 -1.18 2.91 -10.95
CA ARG A 320 -1.05 4.26 -11.50
C ARG A 320 -1.32 5.35 -10.49
N LEU A 321 -0.90 6.56 -10.86
CA LEU A 321 -1.43 7.80 -10.33
C LEU A 321 -2.46 8.37 -11.31
N GLU A 322 -3.45 9.08 -10.79
CA GLU A 322 -4.49 9.78 -11.56
C GLU A 322 -4.48 11.26 -11.20
N GLU A 323 -4.38 12.12 -12.21
CA GLU A 323 -4.35 13.58 -12.08
C GLU A 323 -5.71 14.19 -12.43
N PHE A 324 -6.14 15.19 -11.66
CA PHE A 324 -7.34 15.96 -11.95
C PHE A 324 -7.10 17.46 -11.74
N ALA A 325 -7.53 18.26 -12.71
CA ALA A 325 -7.42 19.71 -12.63
C ALA A 325 -8.73 20.34 -12.13
N PRO A 326 -8.68 21.29 -11.19
CA PRO A 326 -9.83 22.05 -10.75
C PRO A 326 -10.25 23.05 -11.82
N SER A 327 -11.54 23.36 -11.83
CA SER A 327 -12.11 24.39 -12.70
C SER A 327 -13.33 24.99 -12.02
N TYR A 328 -13.54 26.30 -12.24
CA TYR A 328 -14.65 27.02 -11.65
C TYR A 328 -15.59 27.56 -12.72
N THR A 329 -16.76 26.91 -12.86
CA THR A 329 -17.75 27.27 -13.89
C THR A 329 -19.12 27.50 -13.26
N GLY A 330 -19.70 28.68 -13.50
CA GLY A 330 -21.07 28.98 -13.06
C GLY A 330 -21.23 29.08 -11.54
N GLY A 331 -20.15 29.38 -10.81
CA GLY A 331 -20.17 29.48 -9.34
C GLY A 331 -19.97 28.15 -8.62
N VAL A 332 -19.60 27.09 -9.34
CA VAL A 332 -19.39 25.75 -8.81
C VAL A 332 -18.03 25.24 -9.27
N GLU A 333 -17.30 24.69 -8.31
CA GLU A 333 -16.03 24.01 -8.54
C GLU A 333 -16.23 22.58 -9.01
N GLN A 334 -15.39 22.16 -9.96
CA GLN A 334 -15.41 20.85 -10.57
C GLN A 334 -14.01 20.40 -10.94
N TYR A 335 -13.75 19.11 -10.85
CA TYR A 335 -12.51 18.49 -11.30
C TYR A 335 -12.70 17.74 -12.62
N THR A 336 -11.68 17.77 -13.47
CA THR A 336 -11.62 16.98 -14.71
C THR A 336 -10.35 16.16 -14.75
N TYR A 337 -10.47 14.89 -15.16
CA TYR A 337 -9.31 14.02 -15.39
C TYR A 337 -8.34 14.65 -16.41
N VAL A 338 -7.05 14.60 -16.10
CA VAL A 338 -5.96 15.15 -16.92
C VAL A 338 -5.12 14.03 -17.52
N ASP A 339 -4.39 13.30 -16.69
CA ASP A 339 -3.46 12.25 -17.13
C ASP A 339 -3.31 11.14 -16.07
N THR A 340 -2.54 10.13 -16.43
CA THR A 340 -2.20 8.97 -15.62
C THR A 340 -0.69 8.74 -15.64
N ILE A 341 -0.11 8.31 -14.53
CA ILE A 341 1.31 7.91 -14.47
C ILE A 341 1.44 6.49 -13.95
N PRO A 342 2.11 5.57 -14.66
CA PRO A 342 2.67 5.74 -16.00
C PRO A 342 1.59 5.70 -17.10
N ASN A 343 1.87 6.35 -18.23
CA ASN A 343 1.04 6.30 -19.44
C ASN A 343 1.89 5.83 -20.65
N PRO A 344 1.64 4.63 -21.22
CA PRO A 344 0.59 3.69 -20.85
C PRO A 344 0.85 3.02 -19.50
N ILE A 345 -0.22 2.56 -18.85
CA ILE A 345 -0.14 1.75 -17.63
C ILE A 345 0.62 0.47 -17.93
N VAL A 346 1.56 0.10 -17.05
CA VAL A 346 2.34 -1.13 -17.14
C VAL A 346 1.91 -2.06 -16.01
N ALA A 347 0.94 -2.92 -16.31
CA ALA A 347 0.41 -3.91 -15.38
C ALA A 347 1.41 -5.08 -15.15
N PRO A 348 1.18 -5.93 -14.12
CA PRO A 348 2.01 -7.10 -13.89
C PRO A 348 2.06 -8.02 -15.12
N GLY A 349 3.27 -8.44 -15.51
CA GLY A 349 3.47 -9.18 -16.75
C GLY A 349 2.76 -10.54 -16.77
N ASP A 350 2.35 -11.02 -17.94
CA ASP A 350 1.58 -12.25 -18.12
C ASP A 350 2.23 -13.19 -19.15
N SER A 351 3.57 -13.19 -19.20
CA SER A 351 4.35 -13.95 -20.17
C SER A 351 5.35 -14.90 -19.51
N SER A 352 5.83 -15.89 -20.26
CA SER A 352 6.81 -16.86 -19.75
C SER A 352 8.15 -16.25 -19.30
N THR A 353 8.43 -15.00 -19.66
CA THR A 353 9.66 -14.27 -19.29
C THR A 353 9.42 -13.11 -18.32
N SER A 354 8.16 -12.80 -18.00
CA SER A 354 7.76 -11.69 -17.13
C SER A 354 6.42 -12.05 -16.53
N VAL A 355 6.43 -12.64 -15.33
CA VAL A 355 5.21 -13.08 -14.64
C VAL A 355 5.30 -12.96 -13.13
N PHE A 356 6.46 -13.18 -12.52
CA PHE A 356 6.53 -13.36 -11.08
C PHE A 356 6.87 -12.07 -10.33
N ASN A 357 6.20 -11.87 -9.20
CA ASN A 357 6.47 -10.86 -8.19
C ASN A 357 6.34 -11.49 -6.78
N GLN A 358 7.47 -11.99 -6.26
CA GLN A 358 7.59 -12.81 -5.06
C GLN A 358 6.80 -14.13 -5.09
N VAL A 359 7.39 -15.18 -5.67
CA VAL A 359 6.87 -16.55 -5.54
C VAL A 359 7.14 -17.09 -4.14
N ARG A 360 6.09 -17.56 -3.44
CA ARG A 360 6.23 -18.07 -2.06
C ARG A 360 6.08 -19.58 -1.92
N GLU A 361 5.16 -20.19 -2.63
CA GLU A 361 4.97 -21.65 -2.65
C GLU A 361 4.80 -22.14 -4.09
N ILE A 362 5.19 -23.39 -4.31
CA ILE A 362 4.99 -24.10 -5.57
C ILE A 362 4.43 -25.50 -5.33
N SER A 363 3.67 -25.99 -6.31
CA SER A 363 3.13 -27.34 -6.38
C SER A 363 3.21 -27.86 -7.82
N PHE A 364 2.83 -29.10 -8.03
CA PHE A 364 2.83 -29.73 -9.35
C PHE A 364 1.53 -30.49 -9.57
N ASP A 365 0.97 -30.37 -10.77
CA ASP A 365 -0.18 -31.17 -11.16
C ASP A 365 0.21 -32.55 -11.71
N SER A 366 -0.79 -33.34 -12.12
CA SER A 366 -0.57 -34.68 -12.65
C SER A 366 0.11 -34.72 -14.03
N ALA A 367 0.10 -33.61 -14.78
CA ALA A 367 0.84 -33.47 -16.03
C ALA A 367 2.31 -33.09 -15.78
N GLY A 368 2.65 -32.73 -14.54
CA GLY A 368 3.96 -32.22 -14.16
C GLY A 368 4.09 -30.71 -14.37
N ASP A 369 2.98 -30.01 -14.63
CA ASP A 369 2.98 -28.56 -14.76
C ASP A 369 3.24 -27.95 -13.38
N LEU A 370 4.12 -26.96 -13.33
CA LEU A 370 4.43 -26.17 -12.14
C LEU A 370 3.27 -25.22 -11.87
N VAL A 371 2.73 -25.26 -10.66
CA VAL A 371 1.73 -24.32 -10.15
C VAL A 371 2.37 -23.47 -9.07
N ALA A 372 2.55 -22.18 -9.33
CA ALA A 372 3.29 -21.28 -8.45
C ALA A 372 2.38 -20.18 -7.89
N MET A 373 2.49 -19.92 -6.59
CA MET A 373 1.78 -18.83 -5.91
C MET A 373 2.58 -17.53 -6.06
N ASP A 374 2.13 -16.65 -6.95
CA ASP A 374 2.70 -15.32 -7.18
C ASP A 374 2.04 -14.30 -6.24
N THR A 375 2.66 -14.12 -5.06
CA THR A 375 2.01 -13.48 -3.90
C THR A 375 1.72 -12.00 -4.12
N VAL A 376 2.65 -11.22 -4.67
CA VAL A 376 2.44 -9.76 -4.79
C VAL A 376 1.47 -9.47 -5.93
N ASN A 377 1.54 -10.22 -7.03
CA ASN A 377 0.56 -10.12 -8.12
C ASN A 377 -0.78 -10.79 -7.81
N GLN A 378 -0.96 -11.37 -6.61
CA GLN A 378 -2.23 -11.91 -6.12
C GLN A 378 -2.81 -12.98 -7.06
N ARG A 379 -1.98 -13.90 -7.56
CA ARG A 379 -2.41 -14.87 -8.56
C ARG A 379 -1.57 -16.15 -8.59
N VAL A 380 -2.18 -17.25 -8.98
CA VAL A 380 -1.47 -18.48 -9.35
C VAL A 380 -0.93 -18.34 -10.77
N ALA A 381 0.29 -18.80 -11.04
CA ALA A 381 0.86 -18.91 -12.37
C ALA A 381 1.24 -20.35 -12.68
N VAL A 382 0.86 -20.85 -13.86
CA VAL A 382 1.04 -22.26 -14.23
C VAL A 382 1.97 -22.38 -15.43
N PHE A 383 3.02 -23.21 -15.31
CA PHE A 383 4.00 -23.46 -16.35
C PHE A 383 4.07 -24.94 -16.70
N ASN A 384 4.16 -25.25 -17.99
CA ASN A 384 4.46 -26.63 -18.39
C ASN A 384 5.94 -27.00 -18.12
N PRO A 385 6.31 -28.30 -18.12
CA PRO A 385 7.69 -28.74 -17.90
C PRO A 385 8.72 -28.16 -18.87
N THR A 386 8.29 -27.73 -20.06
CA THR A 386 9.18 -27.11 -21.06
C THR A 386 9.44 -25.63 -20.78
N GLY A 387 8.67 -25.01 -19.87
CA GLY A 387 8.83 -23.63 -19.43
C GLY A 387 7.93 -22.62 -20.14
N SER A 388 6.89 -23.06 -20.83
CA SER A 388 5.86 -22.15 -21.35
C SER A 388 4.83 -21.84 -20.27
N LEU A 389 4.48 -20.57 -20.12
CA LEU A 389 3.35 -20.15 -19.27
C LEU A 389 2.06 -20.62 -19.92
N LEU A 390 1.28 -21.41 -19.18
CA LEU A 390 -0.04 -21.90 -19.60
C LEU A 390 -1.14 -20.90 -19.26
N GLY A 391 -0.97 -20.15 -18.18
CA GLY A 391 -1.84 -19.04 -17.81
C GLY A 391 -1.65 -18.63 -16.35
N VAL A 392 -2.50 -17.70 -15.91
CA VAL A 392 -2.58 -17.22 -14.53
C VAL A 392 -4.03 -17.20 -14.04
N CYS A 393 -4.24 -17.34 -12.73
CA CYS A 393 -5.55 -17.34 -12.08
C CYS A 393 -5.54 -16.45 -10.83
N GLY A 394 -6.61 -15.68 -10.63
CA GLY A 394 -6.81 -14.88 -9.43
C GLY A 394 -6.43 -13.42 -9.61
N GLN A 395 -6.88 -12.61 -8.67
CA GLN A 395 -6.74 -11.16 -8.65
C GLN A 395 -6.77 -10.66 -7.21
N ARG A 396 -6.45 -9.39 -6.98
CA ARG A 396 -6.70 -8.77 -5.67
C ARG A 396 -8.21 -8.59 -5.47
N GLY A 397 -8.73 -9.00 -4.31
CA GLY A 397 -10.06 -8.58 -3.87
C GLY A 397 -10.43 -9.18 -2.51
N PHE A 398 -11.71 -9.15 -2.15
CA PHE A 398 -12.20 -9.68 -0.88
C PHE A 398 -13.62 -10.28 -0.95
N THR A 399 -14.19 -10.41 -2.15
CA THR A 399 -15.64 -10.55 -2.31
C THR A 399 -16.05 -11.86 -2.96
N SER A 400 -15.12 -12.55 -3.62
CA SER A 400 -15.40 -13.76 -4.35
C SER A 400 -14.22 -14.72 -4.29
N THR A 401 -14.50 -16.01 -4.42
CA THR A 401 -13.44 -17.03 -4.54
C THR A 401 -12.64 -16.78 -5.83
N GLY A 402 -11.32 -16.65 -5.69
CA GLY A 402 -10.39 -16.16 -6.71
C GLY A 402 -9.90 -14.73 -6.47
N ASP A 403 -10.55 -14.01 -5.54
CA ASP A 403 -10.06 -12.75 -5.01
C ASP A 403 -9.14 -13.00 -3.82
N PHE A 404 -7.86 -12.69 -3.99
CA PHE A 404 -6.85 -12.94 -2.97
C PHE A 404 -6.38 -11.69 -2.22
N ASN A 405 -5.77 -11.92 -1.06
CA ASN A 405 -5.09 -10.92 -0.24
C ASN A 405 -3.78 -11.49 0.33
N TRP A 406 -2.69 -11.22 -0.37
CA TRP A 406 -1.36 -11.75 -0.07
C TRP A 406 -1.35 -13.28 0.12
N PRO A 407 -1.86 -14.04 -0.87
CA PRO A 407 -1.90 -15.49 -0.78
C PRO A 407 -0.46 -16.01 -0.85
N ARG A 408 -0.15 -17.01 -0.02
CA ARG A 408 1.23 -17.52 0.10
C ARG A 408 1.34 -18.98 -0.28
N GLY A 409 0.30 -19.76 0.02
CA GLY A 409 0.35 -21.18 -0.19
C GLY A 409 -0.47 -21.65 -1.38
N VAL A 410 0.02 -22.69 -2.06
CA VAL A 410 -0.72 -23.38 -3.13
C VAL A 410 -0.41 -24.88 -3.14
N ALA A 411 -1.45 -25.70 -3.23
CA ALA A 411 -1.36 -27.14 -3.41
C ALA A 411 -2.31 -27.59 -4.53
N VAL A 412 -1.92 -28.62 -5.29
CA VAL A 412 -2.78 -29.24 -6.29
C VAL A 412 -3.41 -30.51 -5.72
N ASP A 413 -4.73 -30.63 -5.81
CA ASP A 413 -5.42 -31.87 -5.46
C ASP A 413 -5.07 -32.96 -6.50
N PRO A 414 -4.48 -34.10 -6.10
CA PRO A 414 -4.06 -35.14 -7.04
C PRO A 414 -5.23 -35.91 -7.68
N VAL A 415 -6.46 -35.75 -7.19
CA VAL A 415 -7.67 -36.41 -7.71
C VAL A 415 -8.41 -35.50 -8.69
N THR A 416 -8.68 -34.26 -8.30
CA THR A 416 -9.47 -33.33 -9.12
C THR A 416 -8.60 -32.43 -10.01
N GLY A 417 -7.37 -32.16 -9.59
CA GLY A 417 -6.49 -31.17 -10.21
C GLY A 417 -6.71 -29.75 -9.69
N ASP A 418 -7.64 -29.54 -8.75
CA ASP A 418 -7.99 -28.22 -8.25
C ASP A 418 -6.84 -27.58 -7.47
N TYR A 419 -6.75 -26.27 -7.55
CA TYR A 419 -5.78 -25.47 -6.81
C TYR A 419 -6.36 -25.09 -5.47
N TRP A 420 -5.72 -25.52 -4.39
CA TRP A 420 -6.03 -25.11 -3.03
C TRP A 420 -5.05 -24.01 -2.62
N ILE A 421 -5.57 -22.83 -2.35
CA ILE A 421 -4.80 -21.63 -2.02
C ILE A 421 -4.97 -21.31 -0.53
N ALA A 422 -3.85 -21.04 0.13
CA ALA A 422 -3.84 -20.41 1.45
C ALA A 422 -3.78 -18.90 1.29
N ASP A 423 -4.93 -18.24 1.42
CA ASP A 423 -5.05 -16.80 1.27
C ASP A 423 -4.79 -16.09 2.61
N THR A 424 -3.51 -15.80 2.81
CA THR A 424 -2.95 -15.55 4.14
C THR A 424 -3.55 -14.33 4.84
N LYS A 425 -3.72 -13.17 4.18
CA LYS A 425 -4.25 -11.99 4.89
C LYS A 425 -5.77 -11.96 4.96
N GLN A 426 -6.47 -12.79 4.19
CA GLN A 426 -7.91 -13.00 4.36
C GLN A 426 -8.24 -14.09 5.40
N SER A 427 -7.24 -14.84 5.85
CA SER A 427 -7.40 -15.90 6.85
C SER A 427 -8.39 -16.99 6.42
N ASP A 428 -8.36 -17.35 5.13
CA ASP A 428 -9.21 -18.33 4.50
C ASP A 428 -8.41 -19.31 3.61
N LEU A 429 -9.09 -20.37 3.17
CA LEU A 429 -8.63 -21.25 2.11
C LEU A 429 -9.60 -21.16 0.93
N GLN A 430 -9.06 -21.06 -0.27
CA GLN A 430 -9.85 -21.00 -1.50
C GLN A 430 -9.48 -22.17 -2.42
N ILE A 431 -10.49 -22.72 -3.11
CA ILE A 431 -10.30 -23.78 -4.10
C ILE A 431 -10.73 -23.27 -5.46
N LEU A 432 -9.85 -23.38 -6.45
CA LEU A 432 -10.10 -22.99 -7.84
C LEU A 432 -9.95 -24.18 -8.80
N ASP A 433 -10.79 -24.23 -9.83
CA ASP A 433 -10.63 -25.15 -10.96
C ASP A 433 -9.27 -24.91 -11.67
N PRO A 434 -8.60 -25.97 -12.18
CA PRO A 434 -7.33 -25.82 -12.86
C PRO A 434 -7.45 -25.07 -14.20
N ILE A 435 -6.35 -24.46 -14.66
CA ILE A 435 -6.32 -23.73 -15.95
C ILE A 435 -6.72 -24.61 -17.14
N SER A 436 -6.45 -25.91 -17.05
CA SER A 436 -6.80 -26.89 -18.07
C SER A 436 -8.26 -27.35 -18.05
N SER A 437 -9.07 -26.90 -17.09
CA SER A 437 -10.48 -27.28 -16.98
C SER A 437 -11.36 -26.60 -18.04
N SER A 438 -12.63 -27.03 -18.13
CA SER A 438 -13.64 -26.35 -18.97
C SER A 438 -14.08 -24.99 -18.44
N THR A 439 -13.78 -24.71 -17.17
CA THR A 439 -14.09 -23.47 -16.44
C THR A 439 -12.82 -22.97 -15.73
N PRO A 440 -11.78 -22.55 -16.48
CA PRO A 440 -10.48 -22.22 -15.90
C PRO A 440 -10.60 -21.22 -14.76
N CYS A 441 -9.93 -21.50 -13.64
CA CYS A 441 -9.86 -20.63 -12.46
C CYS A 441 -11.21 -20.33 -11.78
N ALA A 442 -12.29 -21.07 -12.09
CA ALA A 442 -13.57 -20.86 -11.42
C ALA A 442 -13.49 -21.25 -9.94
N GLY A 443 -14.13 -20.44 -9.08
CA GLY A 443 -14.24 -20.72 -7.66
C GLY A 443 -15.05 -21.98 -7.38
N VAL A 444 -14.44 -22.95 -6.71
CA VAL A 444 -15.06 -24.23 -6.32
C VAL A 444 -15.59 -24.16 -4.89
N ALA A 445 -14.77 -23.67 -3.96
CA ALA A 445 -15.13 -23.56 -2.55
C ALA A 445 -14.24 -22.56 -1.81
N GLU A 446 -14.71 -22.12 -0.64
CA GLU A 446 -14.03 -21.20 0.24
C GLU A 446 -14.29 -21.57 1.70
N PHE A 447 -13.27 -21.48 2.55
CA PHE A 447 -13.32 -21.84 3.97
C PHE A 447 -12.90 -20.63 4.82
N VAL A 448 -13.87 -19.95 5.44
CA VAL A 448 -13.70 -18.60 6.04
C VAL A 448 -13.78 -18.60 7.57
N ASN A 449 -13.44 -19.70 8.25
CA ASN A 449 -13.53 -19.73 9.71
C ASN A 449 -12.30 -19.05 10.33
N GLN A 450 -12.32 -17.74 10.53
CA GLN A 450 -11.22 -17.05 11.22
C GLN A 450 -11.32 -17.16 12.75
N GLY A 451 -10.22 -17.55 13.39
CA GLY A 451 -10.17 -17.63 14.85
C GLY A 451 -9.07 -18.54 15.38
N SER A 452 -9.15 -18.84 16.68
CA SER A 452 -8.19 -19.70 17.39
C SER A 452 -8.77 -21.04 17.82
N ALA A 453 -10.00 -21.37 17.43
CA ALA A 453 -10.60 -22.66 17.74
C ALA A 453 -10.06 -23.75 16.81
N LEU A 454 -10.24 -25.01 17.19
CA LEU A 454 -9.88 -26.12 16.33
C LEU A 454 -10.71 -26.08 15.04
N GLY A 455 -10.04 -25.96 13.89
CA GLY A 455 -10.68 -25.86 12.58
C GLY A 455 -10.83 -24.42 12.07
N ASP A 456 -10.46 -23.44 12.88
CA ASP A 456 -10.29 -22.07 12.42
C ASP A 456 -8.92 -21.88 11.73
N LEU A 457 -8.85 -20.91 10.84
CA LEU A 457 -7.66 -20.45 10.13
C LEU A 457 -7.34 -19.04 10.59
N ASP A 458 -6.10 -18.79 10.99
CA ASP A 458 -5.64 -17.42 11.19
C ASP A 458 -4.28 -17.29 10.54
N TYR A 459 -4.23 -16.51 9.48
CA TYR A 459 -3.00 -16.26 8.73
C TYR A 459 -2.37 -17.52 8.10
N PRO A 460 -3.12 -18.38 7.37
CA PRO A 460 -2.58 -19.62 6.82
C PRO A 460 -1.50 -19.31 5.79
N TYR A 461 -0.30 -19.88 5.93
CA TYR A 461 0.87 -19.49 5.12
C TYR A 461 1.39 -20.57 4.18
N SER A 462 1.06 -21.84 4.41
CA SER A 462 1.44 -22.95 3.54
C SER A 462 0.36 -24.02 3.56
N ILE A 463 0.22 -24.72 2.44
CA ILE A 463 -0.73 -25.81 2.28
C ILE A 463 -0.09 -26.95 1.50
N THR A 464 -0.39 -28.19 1.89
CA THR A 464 0.00 -29.38 1.14
C THR A 464 -1.10 -30.42 1.17
N ILE A 465 -1.24 -31.21 0.10
CA ILE A 465 -2.25 -32.27 0.02
C ILE A 465 -1.55 -33.63 -0.02
N ALA A 466 -1.84 -34.46 0.98
CA ALA A 466 -1.26 -35.79 1.10
C ALA A 466 -2.17 -36.75 1.88
N GLY A 467 -2.24 -38.00 1.43
CA GLY A 467 -3.01 -39.05 2.12
C GLY A 467 -4.52 -38.84 2.11
N GLY A 468 -5.05 -38.04 1.19
CA GLY A 468 -6.48 -37.67 1.13
C GLY A 468 -6.87 -36.52 2.05
N TYR A 469 -5.90 -35.76 2.58
CA TYR A 469 -6.12 -34.61 3.44
C TYR A 469 -5.33 -33.40 2.96
N ALA A 470 -5.90 -32.21 3.15
CA ALA A 470 -5.16 -30.95 3.11
C ALA A 470 -4.57 -30.68 4.51
N TRP A 471 -3.27 -30.40 4.54
CA TRP A 471 -2.52 -30.00 5.72
C TRP A 471 -2.17 -28.53 5.58
N VAL A 472 -2.63 -27.72 6.52
CA VAL A 472 -2.50 -26.26 6.48
C VAL A 472 -1.74 -25.81 7.71
N ALA A 473 -0.83 -24.88 7.49
CA ALA A 473 0.08 -24.38 8.51
C ALA A 473 -0.18 -22.90 8.80
#